data_AF-A0A7K0SEW6-F1
#
_entry.id   AF-A0A7K0SEW6-F1
#
_cell.length_a   1.000
_cell.length_b   1.000
_cell.length_c   1.000
_cell.angle_alpha   90.00
_cell.angle_beta   90.00
_cell.angle_gamma   90.00
#
_symmetry.space_group_name_H-M   'P 1'
#
loop_
_entity.id
_entity.type
_entity.pdbx_description
1 polymer ?
#
loop_
_entity_poly.entity_id
_entity_poly.type
_entity_poly.pdbx_seq_one_letter_code
_entity_poly.pdbx_strand_id
1 'polypeptide(L)'
;MKPNFEQLVAPILALKPRAEILLEVVPAPQKLAPHALALTADVLEDAATGRLVLLHDPDGQEGWSGQWRFVTFTRAAIDLEMASDPLLPEIGWAWLME
;
A
#
# COMPACT_ATOMS: atom_id res chain seq x y z
N MET A 1 -3.29 17.34 -20.58
CA MET A 1 -2.69 17.82 -19.32
C MET A 1 -2.33 16.60 -18.48
N LYS A 2 -1.13 16.51 -17.89
CA LYS A 2 -0.83 15.40 -16.96
C LYS A 2 -1.68 15.59 -15.69
N PRO A 3 -2.29 14.52 -15.15
CA PRO A 3 -3.09 14.64 -13.93
C PRO A 3 -2.19 15.04 -12.75
N ASN A 4 -2.72 15.87 -11.84
CA ASN A 4 -2.01 16.25 -10.62
C ASN A 4 -2.12 15.13 -9.56
N PHE A 5 -1.39 15.28 -8.44
CA PHE A 5 -1.36 14.28 -7.38
C PHE A 5 -2.77 13.94 -6.86
N GLU A 6 -3.61 14.94 -6.60
CA GLU A 6 -4.99 14.76 -6.11
C GLU A 6 -5.85 13.94 -7.06
N GLN A 7 -5.75 14.22 -8.37
CA GLN A 7 -6.45 13.48 -9.42
C GLN A 7 -6.01 12.01 -9.50
N LEU A 8 -4.74 11.73 -9.22
CA LEU A 8 -4.19 10.37 -9.25
C LEU A 8 -4.55 9.57 -7.99
N VAL A 9 -4.68 10.21 -6.83
CA VAL A 9 -5.09 9.52 -5.60
C VAL A 9 -6.60 9.39 -5.44
N ALA A 10 -7.40 10.22 -6.14
CA ALA A 10 -8.86 10.18 -6.05
C ALA A 10 -9.46 8.77 -6.30
N PRO A 11 -9.01 7.98 -7.29
CA PRO A 11 -9.49 6.60 -7.46
C PRO A 11 -9.17 5.70 -6.27
N ILE A 12 -8.02 5.88 -5.64
CA ILE A 12 -7.60 5.11 -4.45
C ILE A 12 -8.54 5.44 -3.28
N LEU A 13 -8.81 6.72 -3.06
CA LEU A 13 -9.72 7.19 -2.00
C LEU A 13 -11.19 6.78 -2.24
N ALA A 14 -11.56 6.51 -3.49
CA ALA A 14 -12.89 6.05 -3.86
C ALA A 14 -13.04 4.51 -3.85
N LEU A 15 -11.97 3.77 -3.55
CA LEU A 15 -12.03 2.31 -3.46
C LEU A 15 -13.06 1.89 -2.42
N LYS A 16 -13.90 0.93 -2.81
CA LYS A 16 -14.82 0.25 -1.90
C LYS A 16 -14.20 -1.10 -1.56
N PRO A 17 -13.58 -1.24 -0.37
CA PRO A 17 -12.98 -2.50 0.01
C PRO A 17 -14.08 -3.56 0.23
N ARG A 18 -13.66 -4.83 0.34
CA ARG A 18 -14.56 -5.91 0.79
C ARG A 18 -15.05 -5.60 2.21
N ALA A 19 -16.22 -6.10 2.57
CA ALA A 19 -16.90 -5.73 3.82
C ALA A 19 -16.09 -6.08 5.08
N GLU A 20 -15.20 -7.07 4.98
CA GLU A 20 -14.30 -7.49 6.04
C GLU A 20 -13.04 -6.65 6.19
N ILE A 21 -12.82 -5.64 5.35
CA ILE A 21 -11.64 -4.78 5.36
C ILE A 21 -12.05 -3.35 5.72
N LEU A 22 -11.58 -2.86 6.85
CA LEU A 22 -11.63 -1.45 7.22
C LEU A 22 -10.43 -0.74 6.61
N LEU A 23 -10.66 0.17 5.67
CA LEU A 23 -9.62 0.99 5.04
C LEU A 23 -9.75 2.44 5.52
N GLU A 24 -8.68 2.99 6.08
CA GLU A 24 -8.68 4.34 6.65
C GLU A 24 -7.52 5.19 6.11
N VAL A 25 -7.80 6.47 5.85
CA VAL A 25 -6.75 7.46 5.57
C VAL A 25 -6.11 7.90 6.87
N VAL A 26 -4.79 7.77 6.96
CA VAL A 26 -4.02 8.15 8.13
C VAL A 26 -3.00 9.23 7.78
N PRO A 27 -2.45 9.96 8.77
CA PRO A 27 -1.36 10.89 8.51
C PRO A 27 -0.19 10.22 7.80
N ALA A 28 0.17 10.76 6.63
CA ALA A 28 1.31 10.29 5.86
C ALA A 28 2.64 10.68 6.54
N PRO A 29 3.72 9.90 6.33
CA PRO A 29 5.06 10.28 6.77
C PRO A 29 5.44 11.67 6.26
N GLN A 30 5.95 12.50 7.16
CA GLN A 30 6.37 13.86 6.85
C GLN A 30 7.80 13.87 6.32
N LYS A 31 8.14 14.86 5.50
CA LYS A 31 9.51 15.13 4.99
C LYS A 31 10.11 14.08 4.04
N LEU A 32 9.35 13.04 3.65
CA LEU A 32 9.82 12.06 2.65
C LEU A 32 9.57 12.53 1.22
N ALA A 33 8.50 13.29 0.97
CA ALA A 33 8.17 13.82 -0.35
C ALA A 33 7.24 15.05 -0.22
N PRO A 34 7.15 15.92 -1.25
CA PRO A 34 6.21 17.04 -1.28
C PRO A 34 4.74 16.60 -1.22
N HIS A 35 4.43 15.45 -1.81
CA HIS A 35 3.09 14.88 -1.81
C HIS A 35 3.12 13.44 -1.29
N ALA A 36 2.18 13.11 -0.41
CA ALA A 36 2.07 11.79 0.18
C ALA A 36 0.63 11.44 0.54
N LEU A 37 0.29 10.15 0.43
CA LEU A 37 -0.94 9.54 0.93
C LEU A 37 -0.55 8.33 1.79
N ALA A 38 -1.23 8.13 2.91
CA ALA A 38 -1.09 6.91 3.69
C ALA A 38 -2.46 6.34 4.04
N LEU A 39 -2.54 5.01 3.99
CA LEU A 39 -3.72 4.23 4.31
C LEU A 39 -3.34 3.13 5.30
N THR A 40 -4.23 2.83 6.23
CA THR A 40 -4.21 1.57 7.00
C THR A 40 -5.35 0.67 6.54
N ALA A 41 -5.12 -0.63 6.61
CA ALA A 41 -6.11 -1.65 6.35
C ALA A 41 -6.15 -2.61 7.54
N ASP A 42 -7.30 -2.77 8.16
CA ASP A 42 -7.53 -3.71 9.24
C ASP A 42 -8.61 -4.69 8.80
N VAL A 43 -8.32 -5.99 8.89
CA VAL A 43 -9.24 -7.06 8.50
C VAL A 43 -9.93 -7.60 9.75
N LEU A 44 -11.22 -7.92 9.63
CA LEU A 44 -12.02 -8.47 10.73
C LEU A 44 -11.35 -9.66 11.41
N GLU A 45 -11.65 -9.83 12.70
CA GLU A 45 -11.12 -10.91 13.56
C GLU A 45 -9.58 -10.91 13.66
N ASP A 46 -8.95 -9.74 13.50
CA ASP A 46 -7.49 -9.55 13.52
C ASP A 46 -6.75 -10.44 12.50
N ALA A 47 -7.44 -10.86 11.44
CA ALA A 47 -6.91 -11.79 10.45
C ALA A 47 -5.70 -11.20 9.71
N ALA A 48 -5.71 -9.90 9.46
CA ALA A 48 -4.58 -9.18 8.87
C ALA A 48 -4.63 -7.68 9.16
N THR A 49 -3.45 -7.07 9.13
CA THR A 49 -3.28 -5.62 9.13
C THR A 49 -2.34 -5.20 8.01
N GLY A 50 -2.50 -3.97 7.54
CA GLY A 50 -1.72 -3.43 6.45
C GLY A 50 -1.54 -1.93 6.58
N ARG A 51 -0.42 -1.44 6.05
CA ARG A 51 -0.17 -0.02 5.87
C ARG A 51 0.38 0.21 4.49
N LEU A 52 -0.23 1.16 3.79
CA LEU A 52 0.21 1.62 2.49
C LEU A 52 0.64 3.09 2.58
N VAL A 53 1.76 3.43 1.96
CA VAL A 53 2.24 4.81 1.77
C VAL A 53 2.57 5.01 0.30
N LEU A 54 1.94 6.00 -0.31
CA LEU A 54 2.24 6.49 -1.65
C LEU A 54 2.95 7.83 -1.52
N LEU A 55 4.12 7.96 -2.12
CA LEU A 55 4.92 9.18 -2.14
C LEU A 55 5.08 9.65 -3.58
N HIS A 56 5.03 10.96 -3.78
CA HIS A 56 5.22 11.59 -5.07
C HIS A 56 6.10 12.83 -4.97
N ASP A 57 7.13 12.83 -5.78
CA ASP A 57 8.03 13.94 -5.99
C ASP A 57 8.11 14.22 -7.51
N PRO A 58 7.54 15.33 -8.02
CA PRO A 58 7.55 15.65 -9.44
C PRO A 58 8.96 15.77 -10.04
N ASP A 59 9.94 16.13 -9.22
CA ASP A 59 11.34 16.26 -9.63
C ASP A 59 12.10 14.93 -9.50
N GLY A 60 11.47 13.91 -8.88
CA GLY A 60 12.07 12.63 -8.55
C GLY A 60 13.02 12.72 -7.36
N GLN A 61 13.47 11.55 -6.88
CA GLN A 61 14.45 11.46 -5.79
C GLN A 61 15.52 10.42 -6.11
N GLU A 62 16.72 10.62 -5.59
CA GLU A 62 17.79 9.63 -5.72
C GLU A 62 17.38 8.29 -5.08
N GLY A 63 17.64 7.18 -5.79
CA GLY A 63 17.20 5.84 -5.37
C GLY A 63 15.72 5.57 -5.61
N TRP A 64 14.97 6.49 -6.21
CA TRP A 64 13.66 6.21 -6.78
C TRP A 64 13.83 6.03 -8.29
N SER A 65 13.25 4.97 -8.85
CA SER A 65 13.25 4.71 -10.29
C SER A 65 12.11 5.45 -10.99
N GLY A 66 11.90 6.73 -10.64
CA GLY A 66 10.80 7.56 -11.14
C GLY A 66 10.37 8.65 -10.15
N GLN A 67 9.20 9.27 -10.43
CA GLN A 67 8.59 10.33 -9.60
C GLN A 67 7.75 9.79 -8.43
N TRP A 68 7.50 8.47 -8.41
CA TRP A 68 6.60 7.83 -7.47
C TRP A 68 7.31 6.74 -6.69
N ARG A 69 6.90 6.59 -5.42
CA ARG A 69 7.31 5.46 -4.59
C ARG A 69 6.12 4.91 -3.83
N PHE A 70 5.97 3.60 -3.92
CA PHE A 70 4.94 2.84 -3.22
C PHE A 70 5.63 2.01 -2.13
N VAL A 71 5.17 2.14 -0.90
CA VAL A 71 5.70 1.38 0.24
C VAL A 71 4.53 0.77 0.97
N THR A 72 4.51 -0.55 1.06
CA THR A 72 3.48 -1.27 1.81
C THR A 72 4.12 -2.22 2.81
N PHE A 73 3.45 -2.41 3.94
CA PHE A 73 3.75 -3.43 4.93
C PHE A 73 2.44 -4.12 5.30
N THR A 74 2.45 -5.45 5.34
CA THR A 74 1.28 -6.25 5.70
C THR A 74 1.69 -7.33 6.70
N ARG A 75 0.75 -7.66 7.58
CA ARG A 75 0.85 -8.75 8.55
C ARG A 75 -0.44 -9.54 8.48
N ALA A 76 -0.36 -10.86 8.46
CA ALA A 76 -1.52 -11.73 8.53
C ALA A 76 -1.31 -12.83 9.58
N ALA A 77 -2.38 -13.26 10.20
CA ALA A 77 -2.40 -14.51 10.96
C ALA A 77 -2.38 -15.66 9.95
N ILE A 78 -1.30 -16.43 9.93
CA ILE A 78 -1.15 -17.61 9.07
C ILE A 78 -0.78 -18.80 9.95
N ASP A 79 -1.19 -20.01 9.53
CA ASP A 79 -0.78 -21.23 10.21
C ASP A 79 0.68 -21.61 9.89
N LEU A 80 1.21 -22.57 10.64
CA LEU A 80 2.60 -22.99 10.54
C LEU A 80 2.90 -23.73 9.22
N GLU A 81 1.92 -24.42 8.66
CA GLU A 81 2.09 -25.16 7.40
C GLU A 81 2.29 -24.16 6.26
N MET A 82 1.42 -23.16 6.16
CA MET A 82 1.54 -22.08 5.20
C MET A 82 2.82 -21.26 5.42
N ALA A 83 3.17 -20.94 6.67
CA ALA A 83 4.40 -20.21 6.98
C ALA A 83 5.69 -20.97 6.61
N SER A 84 5.62 -22.31 6.54
CA SER A 84 6.74 -23.17 6.19
C SER A 84 6.86 -23.41 4.69
N ASP A 85 5.88 -22.97 3.88
CA ASP A 85 5.91 -23.10 2.43
C ASP A 85 6.98 -22.17 1.84
N PRO A 86 8.03 -22.70 1.20
CA PRO A 86 9.09 -21.90 0.59
C PRO A 86 8.60 -21.05 -0.58
N LEU A 87 7.43 -21.35 -1.17
CA LEU A 87 6.84 -20.60 -2.29
C LEU A 87 5.92 -19.45 -1.84
N LEU A 88 5.64 -19.36 -0.54
CA LEU A 88 4.77 -18.31 0.00
C LEU A 88 5.18 -16.89 -0.44
N PRO A 89 6.48 -16.50 -0.43
CA PRO A 89 6.91 -15.19 -0.90
C PRO A 89 6.63 -14.95 -2.39
N GLU A 90 6.91 -15.93 -3.24
CA GLU A 90 6.70 -15.83 -4.69
C GLU A 90 5.21 -15.73 -5.04
N ILE A 91 4.36 -16.51 -4.35
CA ILE A 91 2.90 -16.45 -4.53
C ILE A 91 2.36 -15.09 -4.09
N GLY A 92 2.79 -14.60 -2.92
CA GLY A 92 2.39 -13.28 -2.44
C GLY A 92 2.81 -12.16 -3.39
N TRP A 93 3.98 -12.29 -4.03
CA TRP A 93 4.43 -11.34 -5.05
C TRP A 93 3.60 -11.41 -6.33
N ALA A 94 3.20 -12.60 -6.78
CA ALA A 94 2.39 -12.77 -7.98
C ALA A 94 1.04 -12.04 -7.87
N TRP A 95 0.38 -12.08 -6.71
CA TRP A 95 -0.88 -11.34 -6.47
C TRP A 95 -0.76 -9.82 -6.61
N LEU A 96 0.45 -9.25 -6.51
CA LEU A 96 0.70 -7.82 -6.68
C LEU A 96 0.99 -7.42 -8.14
N MET A 97 1.34 -8.40 -8.98
CA MET A 97 1.73 -8.18 -10.37
C MET A 97 0.57 -8.34 -11.36
N GLU A 98 -0.53 -8.97 -10.92
CA GLU A 98 -1.80 -9.11 -11.64
C GLU A 98 -2.71 -7.89 -11.46
#